data_AF-A0A7J0BMI0-F1
#
_entry.id   AF-A0A7J0BMI0-F1
#
_cell.length_a   1.000
_cell.length_b   1.000
_cell.length_c   1.000
_cell.angle_alpha   90.00
_cell.angle_beta   90.00
_cell.angle_gamma   90.00
#
_symmetry.space_group_name_H-M   'P 1'
#
loop_
_entity.id
_entity.type
_entity.pdbx_description
1 polymer ?
#
loop_
_entity_poly.entity_id
_entity_poly.type
_entity_poly.pdbx_seq_one_letter_code
_entity_poly.pdbx_strand_id
1 'polypeptide(L)'
;MEREFVKEVCRVLEKQGLSHREFGKRLFETDDGPRQWAKVRNPTGEGKTRKLSLDECYKIAGILGIELPMLLLQTAIRNEENA
;
A
#
# COMPACT_ATOMS: atom_id res chain seq x y z
N MET A 1 7.10 4.36 -9.57
CA MET A 1 7.22 3.07 -8.84
C MET A 1 6.38 3.05 -7.56
N GLU A 2 6.64 3.92 -6.57
CA GLU A 2 5.89 3.92 -5.29
C GLU A 2 4.36 4.05 -5.45
N ARG A 3 3.88 4.93 -6.33
CA ARG A 3 2.44 5.07 -6.62
C ARG A 3 1.82 3.77 -7.16
N GLU A 4 2.53 3.08 -8.04
CA GLU A 4 2.05 1.82 -8.63
C GLU A 4 2.09 0.69 -7.60
N PHE A 5 3.10 0.69 -6.73
CA PHE A 5 3.14 -0.23 -5.57
C PHE A 5 1.93 -0.02 -4.67
N VAL A 6 1.58 1.22 -4.34
CA VAL A 6 0.40 1.53 -3.51
C VAL A 6 -0.90 1.08 -4.19
N LYS A 7 -1.03 1.26 -5.52
CA LYS A 7 -2.18 0.73 -6.26
C LYS A 7 -2.25 -0.79 -6.20
N GLU A 8 -1.12 -1.47 -6.37
CA GLU A 8 -1.05 -2.93 -6.30
C GLU A 8 -1.42 -3.44 -4.90
N VAL A 9 -0.96 -2.77 -3.84
CA VAL A 9 -1.37 -3.04 -2.46
C VAL A 9 -2.89 -2.90 -2.30
N CYS A 10 -3.49 -1.82 -2.79
CA CYS A 10 -4.95 -1.65 -2.77
C CYS A 10 -5.67 -2.79 -3.50
N ARG A 11 -5.18 -3.19 -4.68
CA ARG A 11 -5.74 -4.29 -5.46
C ARG A 11 -5.68 -5.62 -4.72
N VAL A 12 -4.56 -5.92 -4.07
CA VAL A 12 -4.39 -7.14 -3.27
C VAL A 12 -5.31 -7.11 -2.04
N LEU A 13 -5.42 -5.98 -1.35
CA LEU A 13 -6.35 -5.80 -0.23
C LEU A 13 -7.80 -6.08 -0.64
N GLU A 14 -8.24 -5.51 -1.75
CA GLU A 14 -9.58 -5.72 -2.30
C GLU A 14 -9.81 -7.19 -2.68
N LYS A 15 -8.83 -7.83 -3.32
CA LYS A 15 -8.90 -9.27 -3.66
C LYS A 15 -8.99 -10.15 -2.41
N GLN A 16 -8.36 -9.77 -1.31
CA GLN A 16 -8.40 -10.50 -0.03
C GLN A 16 -9.61 -10.12 0.84
N GLY A 17 -10.46 -9.18 0.41
CA GLY A 17 -11.59 -8.69 1.20
C GLY A 17 -11.18 -7.92 2.45
N LEU A 18 -9.96 -7.38 2.50
CA LEU A 18 -9.44 -6.64 3.65
C LEU A 18 -9.90 -5.18 3.63
N SER A 19 -10.42 -4.71 4.76
CA SER A 19 -10.83 -3.30 4.91
C SER A 19 -9.62 -2.37 4.93
N HIS A 20 -9.63 -1.31 4.12
CA HIS A 20 -8.60 -0.26 4.17
C HIS A 20 -8.48 0.39 5.56
N ARG A 21 -9.59 0.47 6.32
CA ARG A 21 -9.57 1.01 7.68
C ARG A 21 -8.78 0.09 8.60
N GLU A 22 -9.08 -1.20 8.57
CA GLU A 22 -8.41 -2.20 9.39
C GLU A 22 -6.94 -2.36 9.00
N PHE A 23 -6.66 -2.36 7.69
CA PHE A 23 -5.30 -2.36 7.16
C PHE A 23 -4.48 -1.17 7.67
N GLY A 24 -5.03 0.04 7.62
CA GLY A 24 -4.34 1.23 8.13
C GLY A 24 -4.04 1.14 9.63
N LYS A 25 -4.93 0.57 10.43
CA LYS A 25 -4.67 0.34 11.86
C LYS A 25 -3.51 -0.64 12.07
N ARG A 26 -3.48 -1.74 11.33
CA ARG A 26 -2.42 -2.76 11.42
C ARG A 26 -1.07 -2.24 10.95
N LEU A 27 -1.05 -1.46 9.87
CA LEU A 27 0.19 -0.94 9.29
C LEU A 27 0.87 0.09 10.18
N PHE A 28 0.09 1.01 10.76
CA PHE A 28 0.63 2.15 11.49
C PHE A 28 0.51 2.04 13.00
N GLU A 29 -0.13 0.98 13.52
CA GLU A 29 -0.27 0.66 14.96
C GLU A 29 -0.75 1.87 15.81
N THR A 30 -1.57 2.72 15.21
CA THR A 30 -2.08 3.96 15.80
C THR A 30 -3.55 4.14 15.47
N ASP A 31 -4.29 4.86 16.33
CA ASP A 31 -5.70 5.19 16.10
C ASP A 31 -5.91 6.01 14.82
N ASP A 32 -4.91 6.83 14.45
CA ASP A 32 -4.87 7.59 13.21
C ASP A 32 -4.43 6.78 11.97
N GLY A 33 -4.10 5.49 12.14
CA GLY A 33 -3.63 4.62 11.07
C GLY A 33 -4.50 4.60 9.80
N PRO A 34 -5.85 4.52 9.88
CA PRO A 34 -6.72 4.64 8.71
C PRO A 34 -6.53 5.96 7.94
N ARG A 35 -6.31 7.07 8.65
CA ARG A 35 -6.08 8.39 8.07
C ARG A 35 -4.69 8.47 7.45
N GLN A 36 -3.68 7.88 8.08
CA GLN A 36 -2.34 7.77 7.50
C GLN A 36 -2.36 6.97 6.20
N TRP A 37 -3.05 5.82 6.18
CA TRP A 37 -3.22 5.02 4.96
C TRP A 37 -3.96 5.79 3.86
N ALA A 38 -5.00 6.54 4.23
CA ALA A 38 -5.70 7.41 3.29
C ALA A 38 -4.75 8.43 2.61
N LYS A 39 -3.78 9.00 3.34
CA LYS A 39 -2.78 9.93 2.79
C LYS A 39 -1.72 9.26 1.90
N VAL A 40 -1.50 7.96 2.08
CA VAL A 40 -0.61 7.17 1.19
C VAL A 40 -1.31 6.88 -0.13
N ARG A 41 -2.58 6.44 -0.09
CA ARG A 41 -3.35 6.04 -1.30
C ARG A 41 -3.96 7.21 -2.07
N ASN A 42 -4.36 8.28 -1.39
CA ASN A 42 -5.03 9.43 -1.98
C ASN A 42 -4.21 10.71 -1.74
N PRO A 43 -3.60 11.29 -2.77
CA PRO A 43 -3.05 12.64 -2.68
C PRO A 43 -4.21 13.63 -2.46
N THR A 44 -4.26 14.27 -1.31
CA THR A 44 -5.19 15.40 -1.09
C THR A 44 -4.57 16.67 -1.62
N GLY A 45 -5.21 17.28 -2.62
CA GLY A 45 -5.32 18.72 -2.92
C GLY A 45 -4.06 19.58 -3.15
N GLU A 46 -2.97 19.38 -2.40
CA GLU A 46 -1.81 20.27 -2.36
C GLU A 46 -0.48 19.51 -2.13
N GLY A 47 -0.31 18.38 -2.82
CA GLY A 47 1.01 18.13 -3.41
C GLY A 47 1.97 17.11 -2.79
N LYS A 48 1.67 16.41 -1.68
CA LYS A 48 2.51 15.26 -1.27
C LYS A 48 1.69 14.11 -0.70
N THR A 49 1.64 12.99 -1.42
CA THR A 49 1.32 11.68 -0.82
C THR A 49 2.32 11.40 0.28
N ARG A 50 1.86 10.88 1.42
CA ARG A 50 2.76 10.36 2.45
C ARG A 50 3.58 9.25 1.80
N LYS A 51 4.91 9.37 1.84
CA LYS A 51 5.79 8.31 1.36
C LYS A 51 5.79 7.12 2.32
N LEU A 52 6.03 5.95 1.77
CA LEU A 52 6.30 4.71 2.49
C LEU A 52 7.81 4.59 2.72
N SER A 53 8.18 4.32 3.95
CA SER A 53 9.52 3.83 4.28
C SER A 53 9.67 2.36 3.89
N LEU A 54 10.91 1.88 3.81
CA LEU A 54 11.17 0.47 3.52
C LEU A 54 10.61 -0.47 4.60
N ASP A 55 10.67 -0.08 5.87
CA ASP A 55 10.05 -0.83 6.98
C ASP A 55 8.54 -0.96 6.79
N GLU A 56 7.87 0.11 6.38
CA GLU A 56 6.45 0.08 6.07
C GLU A 56 6.16 -0.83 4.87
N CYS A 57 7.00 -0.85 3.84
CA CYS A 57 6.86 -1.80 2.74
C CYS A 57 6.94 -3.26 3.22
N TYR A 58 7.87 -3.59 4.14
CA TYR A 58 7.95 -4.92 4.74
C TYR A 58 6.74 -5.25 5.61
N LYS A 59 6.24 -4.29 6.40
CA LYS A 59 5.00 -4.47 7.18
C LYS A 59 3.79 -4.70 6.29
N ILE A 60 3.67 -3.95 5.20
CA ILE A 60 2.60 -4.15 4.20
C ILE A 60 2.66 -5.57 3.65
N ALA A 61 3.83 -6.00 3.18
CA ALA A 61 4.07 -7.36 2.69
C ALA A 61 3.64 -8.42 3.73
N GLY A 62 4.06 -8.26 4.99
CA GLY A 62 3.66 -9.13 6.09
C GLY A 62 2.15 -9.17 6.35
N ILE A 63 1.47 -8.01 6.33
CA ILE A 63 0.01 -7.93 6.52
C ILE A 63 -0.74 -8.63 5.38
N LEU A 64 -0.23 -8.54 4.15
CA LEU A 64 -0.81 -9.20 2.98
C LEU A 64 -0.46 -10.69 2.88
N GLY A 65 0.48 -11.18 3.71
CA GLY A 65 1.00 -12.54 3.64
C GLY A 65 1.79 -12.82 2.35
N ILE A 66 2.45 -11.80 1.79
CA ILE A 66 3.22 -11.89 0.53
C ILE A 66 4.62 -11.39 0.80
N GLU A 67 5.64 -12.09 0.31
CA GLU A 67 7.02 -11.62 0.34
C GLU A 67 7.20 -10.30 -0.41
N LEU A 68 7.89 -9.32 0.18
CA LEU A 68 8.07 -8.00 -0.44
C LEU A 68 8.66 -8.07 -1.86
N PRO A 69 9.68 -8.90 -2.16
CA PRO A 69 10.17 -9.08 -3.53
C PRO A 69 9.08 -9.52 -4.52
N MET A 70 8.18 -10.39 -4.10
CA MET A 70 7.08 -10.87 -4.96
C MET A 70 6.05 -9.76 -5.22
N LEU A 71 5.75 -8.95 -4.20
CA LEU A 71 4.83 -7.82 -4.33
C LEU A 71 5.41 -6.72 -5.25
N LEU A 72 6.72 -6.48 -5.16
CA LEU A 72 7.43 -5.57 -6.07
C LEU A 72 7.47 -6.10 -7.51
N LEU A 73 7.69 -7.41 -7.69
CA LEU A 73 7.64 -8.05 -9.02
C LEU A 73 6.24 -7.95 -9.63
N GLN A 74 5.19 -8.23 -8.86
CA GLN A 74 3.80 -8.05 -9.31
C GLN A 74 3.53 -6.61 -9.74
N THR A 75 4.02 -5.63 -8.96
CA THR A 75 3.92 -4.21 -9.29
C THR A 75 4.61 -3.89 -10.62
N ALA A 76 5.82 -4.42 -10.84
CA ALA A 76 6.62 -4.17 -12.04
C ALA A 76 5.92 -4.73 -13.31
N ILE A 77 5.51 -6.01 -13.26
CA ILE A 77 4.79 -6.67 -14.37
C ILE A 77 3.53 -5.88 -14.72
N ARG A 78 2.74 -5.46 -13.72
CA ARG A 78 1.52 -4.70 -13.97
C ARG A 78 1.78 -3.34 -14.58
N ASN A 79 2.86 -2.69 -14.17
CA ASN A 79 3.23 -1.38 -14.72
C ASN A 79 3.62 -1.49 -16.20
N GLU A 80 4.22 -2.60 -16.62
CA GLU A 80 4.51 -2.88 -18.04
C GLU A 80 3.23 -3.19 -18.84
N GLU A 81 2.26 -3.90 -18.28
CA GLU A 81 0.98 -4.19 -18.94
C GLU A 81 0.09 -2.96 -19.18
N ASN A 82 0.29 -1.88 -18.42
CA ASN A 82 -0.50 -0.65 -18.49
C ASN A 82 0.27 0.54 -19.10
N ALA A 83 1.49 0.32 -19.59
CA ALA A 83 2.34 1.31 -20.25
C ALA A 83 2.11 1.31 -21.77
#